data_AF-A0A4Q3TBX2-F1
#
_entry.id   AF-A0A4Q3TBX2-F1
#
_cell.length_a   1.000
_cell.length_b   1.000
_cell.length_c   1.000
_cell.angle_alpha   90.00
_cell.angle_beta   90.00
_cell.angle_gamma   90.00
#
_symmetry.space_group_name_H-M   'P 1'
#
loop_
_entity.id
_entity.type
_entity.pdbx_description
1 polymer ?
#
loop_
_entity_poly.entity_id
_entity_poly.type
_entity_poly.pdbx_seq_one_letter_code
_entity_poly.pdbx_strand_id
1 'polypeptide(L)'
;MAPMYALIILSMVAAYMAALFVIAWRSERPGVRGAGGRFGPWAYALSLAIYCTSWTYYGAVGTAARQGWEYLPIYLGPVIGIVVLFPVWRRIAAAAKRENVGSIADFLSSRYGKSQGLGALVASVAIVGSLPYIALQLKSMSMAWRLVTAGTPFAGSEQLTVSIIAVALAGFT
;
A
#
# COMPACT_ATOMS: atom_id res chain seq x y z
N MET A 1 4.97 29.61 -15.67
CA MET A 1 4.04 29.21 -14.58
C MET A 1 4.06 27.71 -14.33
N ALA A 2 3.95 26.88 -15.36
CA ALA A 2 4.20 25.42 -15.35
C ALA A 2 5.37 24.90 -14.45
N PRO A 3 6.60 25.43 -14.53
CA PRO A 3 7.71 24.94 -13.70
C PRO A 3 7.55 25.25 -12.20
N MET A 4 6.83 26.32 -11.84
CA MET A 4 6.60 26.67 -10.44
C MET A 4 5.66 25.69 -9.75
N TYR A 5 4.59 25.25 -10.44
CA TYR A 5 3.68 24.23 -9.91
C TYR A 5 4.38 22.86 -9.75
N ALA A 6 5.24 22.48 -10.69
CA ALA A 6 6.02 21.25 -10.58
C ALA A 6 6.95 21.26 -9.35
N LEU A 7 7.61 22.40 -9.08
CA LEU A 7 8.48 22.56 -7.90
C LEU A 7 7.70 22.52 -6.59
N ILE A 8 6.50 23.10 -6.55
CA ILE A 8 5.61 23.05 -5.37
C ILE A 8 5.14 21.62 -5.10
N ILE A 9 4.73 20.87 -6.13
CA ILE A 9 4.29 19.48 -5.98
C ILE A 9 5.46 18.62 -5.49
N LEU A 10 6.63 18.77 -6.11
CA LEU A 10 7.83 18.01 -5.73
C LEU A 10 8.25 18.30 -4.28
N SER A 11 8.25 19.56 -3.87
CA SER A 11 8.61 19.94 -2.49
C SER A 11 7.60 19.42 -1.48
N MET A 12 6.31 19.41 -1.81
CA MET A 12 5.26 18.87 -0.95
C MET A 12 5.37 17.34 -0.81
N VAL A 13 5.63 16.62 -1.90
CA VAL A 13 5.88 15.16 -1.87
C VAL A 13 7.15 14.84 -1.06
N ALA A 14 8.24 15.57 -1.28
CA ALA A 14 9.47 15.39 -0.54
C ALA A 14 9.29 15.65 0.96
N ALA A 15 8.58 16.73 1.33
CA ALA A 15 8.27 17.05 2.72
C ALA A 15 7.39 15.96 3.37
N TYR A 16 6.39 15.45 2.65
CA TYR A 16 5.54 14.35 3.11
C TYR A 16 6.34 13.07 3.35
N MET A 17 7.19 12.66 2.39
CA MET A 17 8.06 11.50 2.53
C MET A 17 9.05 11.65 3.68
N ALA A 18 9.65 12.84 3.84
CA ALA A 18 10.54 13.13 4.97
C ALA A 18 9.80 13.02 6.31
N ALA A 19 8.56 13.51 6.40
CA ALA A 19 7.74 13.38 7.60
C ALA A 19 7.45 11.90 7.93
N LEU A 20 7.03 11.11 6.93
CA LEU A 20 6.80 9.67 7.11
C LEU A 20 8.08 8.93 7.55
N PHE A 21 9.23 9.27 6.96
CA PHE A 21 10.51 8.69 7.33
C PHE A 21 10.89 9.02 8.78
N VAL A 22 10.70 10.27 9.22
CA VAL A 22 10.93 10.66 10.62
C VAL A 22 10.03 9.89 11.58
N ILE A 23 8.76 9.65 11.21
CA ILE A 23 7.82 8.86 12.01
C ILE A 23 8.31 7.40 12.09
N ALA A 24 8.68 6.78 10.97
CA ALA A 24 9.21 5.42 10.92
C ALA A 24 10.49 5.28 11.76
N TRP A 25 11.45 6.18 11.58
CA TRP A 25 12.70 6.21 12.33
C TRP A 25 12.50 6.39 13.84
N ARG A 26 11.52 7.21 14.25
CA ARG A 26 11.14 7.33 15.67
C ARG A 26 10.52 6.04 16.21
N SER A 27 9.77 5.31 15.38
CA SER A 27 9.08 4.08 15.76
C SER A 27 10.04 2.89 15.97
N GLU A 28 11.22 2.90 15.36
CA GLU A 28 12.21 1.82 15.50
C GLU A 28 12.97 1.83 16.83
N ARG A 29 12.87 2.93 17.60
CA ARG A 29 13.58 3.08 18.87
C ARG A 29 13.11 2.01 19.88
N PRO A 30 14.05 1.33 20.59
CA PRO A 30 13.72 0.21 21.48
C PRO A 30 12.64 0.52 22.54
N GLY A 31 12.59 1.76 23.04
CA GLY A 31 11.59 2.19 24.05
C GLY A 31 10.15 2.33 23.54
N VAL A 32 9.94 2.45 22.22
CA VAL A 32 8.60 2.55 21.60
C VAL A 32 8.04 1.16 21.30
N ARG A 33 8.91 0.20 20.90
CA ARG A 33 8.54 -1.21 20.66
C ARG A 33 7.97 -1.91 21.91
N GLY A 34 8.38 -1.49 23.11
CA GLY A 34 7.87 -2.03 24.38
C GLY A 34 6.56 -1.38 24.89
N ALA A 35 6.15 -0.24 24.31
CA ALA A 35 4.97 0.52 24.74
C ALA A 35 3.66 -0.07 24.16
N GLY A 36 3.44 -1.37 24.34
CA GLY A 36 2.27 -2.12 23.85
C GLY A 36 0.91 -1.67 24.39
N GLY A 37 0.84 -0.63 25.23
CA GLY A 37 -0.40 -0.19 25.88
C GLY A 37 -1.14 0.98 25.20
N ARG A 38 -0.41 1.97 24.63
CA ARG A 38 -1.04 3.27 24.27
C ARG A 38 -1.19 3.50 22.76
N PHE A 39 -0.29 2.97 21.95
CA PHE A 39 -0.32 3.13 20.49
C PHE A 39 -0.74 1.86 19.74
N GLY A 40 -0.92 0.73 20.44
CA GLY A 40 -1.31 -0.54 19.80
C GLY A 40 -2.58 -0.44 18.93
N PRO A 41 -3.70 0.11 19.44
CA PRO A 41 -4.92 0.26 18.65
C PRO A 41 -4.77 1.22 17.47
N TRP A 42 -4.08 2.34 17.68
CA TRP A 42 -3.84 3.35 16.64
C TRP A 42 -2.91 2.84 15.55
N ALA A 43 -1.85 2.13 15.90
CA ALA A 43 -0.95 1.51 14.94
C ALA A 43 -1.68 0.47 14.09
N TYR A 44 -2.54 -0.35 14.71
CA TYR A 44 -3.37 -1.31 13.98
C TYR A 44 -4.33 -0.61 13.00
N ALA A 45 -5.01 0.45 13.45
CA ALA A 45 -5.90 1.24 12.59
C ALA A 45 -5.15 1.93 11.44
N LEU A 46 -3.97 2.49 11.71
CA LEU A 46 -3.12 3.13 10.70
C LEU A 46 -2.55 2.12 9.70
N SER A 47 -2.20 0.90 10.13
CA SER A 47 -1.81 -0.17 9.21
C SER A 47 -2.96 -0.56 8.28
N LEU A 48 -4.21 -0.49 8.75
CA LEU A 48 -5.38 -0.77 7.91
C LEU A 48 -5.61 0.29 6.82
N ALA A 49 -5.07 1.51 7.01
CA ALA A 49 -5.16 2.58 6.01
C ALA A 49 -4.46 2.23 4.69
N ILE A 50 -3.59 1.21 4.66
CA ILE A 50 -3.01 0.68 3.41
C ILE A 50 -4.07 0.19 2.41
N TYR A 51 -5.27 -0.16 2.89
CA TYR A 51 -6.40 -0.52 2.04
C TYR A 51 -6.93 0.67 1.22
N CYS A 52 -6.75 1.90 1.72
CA CYS A 52 -7.18 3.13 1.05
C CYS A 52 -6.14 3.54 -0.01
N THR A 53 -6.09 2.81 -1.12
CA THR A 53 -5.15 3.07 -2.23
C THR A 53 -5.76 3.97 -3.30
N SER A 54 -4.89 4.64 -4.06
CA SER A 54 -5.23 5.42 -5.25
C SER A 54 -6.08 4.62 -6.25
N TRP A 55 -5.84 3.32 -6.41
CA TRP A 55 -6.67 2.48 -7.30
C TRP A 55 -8.12 2.39 -6.84
N THR A 56 -8.36 2.16 -5.55
CA THR A 56 -9.72 2.12 -5.00
C THR A 56 -10.42 3.47 -5.15
N TYR A 57 -9.69 4.58 -4.99
CA TYR A 57 -10.24 5.92 -5.18
C TYR A 57 -10.61 6.19 -6.65
N TYR A 58 -9.66 6.08 -7.58
CA TYR A 58 -9.90 6.37 -9.00
C TYR A 58 -10.82 5.35 -9.66
N GLY A 59 -10.73 4.08 -9.26
CA GLY A 59 -11.60 3.00 -9.71
C GLY A 59 -13.04 3.18 -9.24
N ALA A 60 -13.26 3.51 -7.96
CA ALA A 60 -14.60 3.75 -7.43
C ALA A 60 -15.25 4.98 -8.05
N VAL A 61 -14.51 6.09 -8.22
CA VAL A 61 -15.03 7.31 -8.86
C VAL A 61 -15.37 7.06 -10.34
N GLY A 62 -14.52 6.34 -11.07
CA GLY A 62 -14.78 5.97 -12.46
C GLY A 62 -15.98 5.04 -12.63
N THR A 63 -16.15 4.09 -11.69
CA THR A 63 -17.30 3.17 -11.65
C THR A 63 -18.58 3.92 -11.27
N ALA A 64 -18.52 4.82 -10.29
CA ALA A 64 -19.66 5.64 -9.89
C ALA A 64 -20.17 6.53 -11.03
N ALA A 65 -19.26 7.10 -11.83
CA ALA A 65 -19.61 7.92 -12.98
C ALA A 65 -20.29 7.14 -14.13
N ARG A 66 -20.05 5.83 -14.24
CA ARG A 66 -20.58 4.99 -15.35
C ARG A 66 -21.72 4.06 -14.94
N GLN A 67 -21.67 3.51 -13.74
CA GLN A 67 -22.48 2.39 -13.26
C GLN A 67 -23.12 2.67 -11.88
N GLY A 68 -23.02 3.90 -11.36
CA GLY A 68 -23.71 4.30 -10.13
C GLY A 68 -23.20 3.54 -8.90
N TRP A 69 -24.00 2.64 -8.35
CA TRP A 69 -23.78 2.02 -7.03
C TRP A 69 -22.82 0.81 -7.03
N GLU A 70 -22.33 0.38 -8.20
CA GLU A 70 -21.45 -0.79 -8.32
C GLU A 70 -20.09 -0.66 -7.60
N TYR A 71 -19.74 0.53 -7.09
CA TYR A 71 -18.56 0.71 -6.24
C TYR A 71 -18.79 0.30 -4.78
N LEU A 72 -20.03 0.21 -4.28
CA LEU A 72 -20.29 -0.12 -2.87
C LEU A 72 -19.66 -1.44 -2.39
N PRO A 73 -19.72 -2.54 -3.17
CA PRO A 73 -19.14 -3.82 -2.78
C PRO A 73 -17.64 -3.75 -2.46
N ILE A 74 -16.87 -2.88 -3.12
CA ILE A 74 -15.42 -2.76 -2.88
C ILE A 74 -15.09 -2.16 -1.50
N TYR A 75 -16.03 -1.42 -0.91
CA TYR A 75 -15.91 -0.86 0.44
C TYR A 75 -16.58 -1.74 1.48
N LEU A 76 -17.78 -2.26 1.18
CA LEU A 76 -18.54 -3.09 2.12
C LEU A 76 -17.93 -4.48 2.30
N GLY A 77 -17.40 -5.09 1.24
CA GLY A 77 -16.80 -6.43 1.29
C GLY A 77 -15.70 -6.57 2.36
N PRO A 78 -14.67 -5.70 2.36
CA PRO A 78 -13.63 -5.71 3.38
C PRO A 78 -14.16 -5.43 4.79
N VAL A 79 -15.12 -4.51 4.94
CA VAL A 79 -15.71 -4.19 6.25
C VAL A 79 -16.40 -5.43 6.82
N ILE A 80 -17.25 -6.08 6.01
CA ILE A 80 -17.93 -7.32 6.40
C ILE A 80 -16.90 -8.42 6.65
N GLY A 81 -15.91 -8.58 5.78
CA GLY A 81 -14.86 -9.59 5.91
C GLY A 81 -14.06 -9.42 7.21
N ILE A 82 -13.68 -8.19 7.58
CA ILE A 82 -12.97 -7.92 8.83
C ILE A 82 -13.88 -8.18 10.04
N VAL A 83 -15.13 -7.74 10.01
CA VAL A 83 -16.07 -7.89 11.13
C VAL A 83 -16.45 -9.36 11.35
N VAL A 84 -16.82 -10.08 10.29
CA VAL A 84 -17.28 -11.48 10.36
C VAL A 84 -16.11 -12.44 10.59
N LEU A 85 -14.97 -12.22 9.92
CA LEU A 85 -13.80 -13.09 10.04
C LEU A 85 -12.82 -12.62 11.12
N PHE A 86 -13.16 -11.60 11.91
CA PHE A 86 -12.35 -11.12 13.03
C PHE A 86 -11.75 -12.24 13.91
N PRO A 87 -12.52 -13.26 14.37
CA PRO A 87 -11.96 -14.34 15.16
C PRO A 87 -10.90 -15.17 14.41
N VAL A 88 -11.04 -15.30 13.08
CA VAL A 88 -10.07 -15.99 12.23
C VAL A 88 -8.79 -15.18 12.12
N TRP A 89 -8.90 -13.88 11.82
CA TRP A 89 -7.75 -12.97 11.77
C TRP A 89 -6.97 -12.97 13.07
N ARG A 90 -7.65 -12.96 14.22
CA ARG A 90 -7.01 -13.04 15.55
C ARG A 90 -6.26 -14.36 15.75
N ARG A 91 -6.81 -15.49 15.29
CA ARG A 91 -6.13 -16.79 15.37
C ARG A 91 -4.89 -16.85 14.48
N ILE A 92 -4.98 -16.33 13.26
CA ILE A 92 -3.83 -16.25 12.34
C ILE A 92 -2.72 -15.39 12.94
N ALA A 93 -3.05 -14.19 13.43
CA ALA A 93 -2.06 -13.30 14.06
C ALA A 93 -1.40 -13.92 15.30
N ALA A 94 -2.19 -14.61 16.14
CA ALA A 94 -1.64 -15.32 17.30
C ALA A 94 -0.72 -16.48 16.90
N ALA A 95 -1.07 -17.24 15.86
CA ALA A 95 -0.24 -18.33 15.35
C ALA A 95 1.06 -17.80 14.71
N ALA A 96 0.99 -16.73 13.91
CA ALA A 96 2.16 -16.09 13.32
C ALA A 96 3.14 -15.57 14.39
N LYS A 97 2.61 -14.99 15.48
CA LYS A 97 3.43 -14.51 16.60
C LYS A 97 4.09 -15.64 17.40
N ARG A 98 3.41 -16.78 17.58
CA ARG A 98 3.97 -17.95 18.27
C ARG A 98 5.16 -18.55 17.51
N GLU A 99 5.04 -18.62 16.19
CA GLU A 99 6.08 -19.17 15.31
C GLU A 99 7.15 -18.12 14.89
N ASN A 100 7.05 -16.87 15.36
CA ASN A 100 7.92 -15.75 14.96
C ASN A 100 8.09 -15.59 13.44
N VAL A 101 7.01 -15.84 12.68
CA VAL A 101 7.01 -15.72 11.22
C VAL A 101 6.57 -14.33 10.78
N GLY A 102 7.36 -13.68 9.93
CA GLY A 102 7.14 -12.32 9.44
C GLY A 102 6.43 -12.22 8.09
N SER A 103 6.32 -13.32 7.35
CA SER A 103 5.74 -13.38 6.01
C SER A 103 4.65 -14.45 5.91
N ILE A 104 3.69 -14.26 5.00
CA ILE A 104 2.66 -15.26 4.67
C ILE A 104 3.30 -16.55 4.16
N ALA A 105 4.40 -16.44 3.40
CA ALA A 105 5.16 -17.60 2.92
C ALA A 105 5.78 -18.41 4.06
N ASP A 106 6.33 -17.73 5.06
CA ASP A 106 6.92 -18.36 6.25
C ASP A 106 5.84 -18.94 7.17
N PHE A 107 4.68 -18.28 7.25
CA PHE A 107 3.54 -18.79 8.00
C PHE A 107 2.96 -20.06 7.40
N LEU A 108 2.86 -20.15 6.07
CA LEU A 108 2.42 -21.38 5.42
C LEU A 108 3.51 -22.45 5.54
N SER A 109 4.78 -22.14 5.30
CA SER A 109 5.84 -23.14 5.36
C SER A 109 5.98 -23.75 6.77
N SER A 110 5.86 -22.94 7.83
CA SER A 110 5.95 -23.43 9.22
C SER A 110 4.80 -24.37 9.58
N ARG A 111 3.59 -24.10 9.07
CA ARG A 111 2.40 -24.94 9.31
C ARG A 111 2.46 -26.30 8.63
N TYR A 112 3.20 -26.44 7.52
CA TYR A 112 3.36 -27.69 6.77
C TYR A 112 4.75 -28.33 6.95
N GLY A 113 5.37 -28.16 8.13
CA GLY A 113 6.61 -28.85 8.49
C GLY A 113 7.89 -28.18 8.01
N LYS A 114 7.90 -26.84 7.90
CA LYS A 114 9.05 -26.03 7.45
C LYS A 114 9.55 -26.38 6.05
N SER A 115 8.65 -26.81 5.16
CA SER A 115 8.99 -27.09 3.76
C SER A 115 9.39 -25.80 3.02
N GLN A 116 10.69 -25.68 2.70
CA GLN A 116 11.20 -24.55 1.92
C GLN A 116 10.57 -24.48 0.52
N GLY A 117 10.23 -25.63 -0.09
CA GLY A 117 9.56 -25.67 -1.39
C GLY A 117 8.17 -25.03 -1.36
N LEU A 118 7.40 -25.26 -0.30
CA LEU A 118 6.09 -24.63 -0.13
C LEU A 118 6.23 -23.12 0.11
N GLY A 119 7.21 -22.71 0.94
CA GLY A 119 7.51 -21.29 1.15
C GLY A 119 7.87 -20.58 -0.15
N ALA A 120 8.75 -21.18 -0.97
CA ALA A 120 9.16 -20.64 -2.26
C ALA A 120 7.98 -20.52 -3.24
N LEU A 121 7.08 -21.51 -3.27
CA LEU A 121 5.88 -21.47 -4.12
C LEU A 121 4.93 -20.35 -3.70
N VAL A 122 4.66 -20.22 -2.40
CA VAL A 122 3.79 -19.15 -1.87
C VAL A 122 4.40 -17.77 -2.14
N ALA A 123 5.70 -17.60 -1.93
CA ALA A 123 6.41 -16.37 -2.24
C ALA A 123 6.35 -16.04 -3.74
N SER A 124 6.55 -17.03 -4.61
CA SER A 124 6.48 -16.85 -6.06
C SER A 124 5.09 -16.42 -6.51
N VAL A 125 4.04 -17.06 -6.00
CA VAL A 125 2.64 -16.68 -6.28
C VAL A 125 2.36 -15.26 -5.77
N ALA A 126 2.83 -14.91 -4.58
CA ALA A 126 2.68 -13.56 -4.03
C ALA A 126 3.36 -12.50 -4.90
N ILE A 127 4.58 -12.78 -5.40
CA ILE A 127 5.31 -11.89 -6.32
C ILE A 127 4.54 -11.73 -7.64
N VAL A 128 4.14 -12.85 -8.26
CA VAL A 128 3.40 -12.85 -9.52
C VAL A 128 2.06 -12.12 -9.40
N GLY A 129 1.37 -12.24 -8.26
CA GLY A 129 0.14 -11.50 -7.98
C GLY A 129 0.35 -10.02 -7.68
N SER A 130 1.46 -9.66 -7.04
CA SER A 130 1.78 -8.27 -6.67
C SER A 130 2.24 -7.44 -7.86
N LEU A 131 2.96 -8.04 -8.82
CA LEU A 131 3.43 -7.37 -10.03
C LEU A 131 2.34 -6.65 -10.84
N PRO A 132 1.24 -7.32 -11.27
CA PRO A 132 0.18 -6.68 -12.03
C PRO A 132 -0.56 -5.64 -11.19
N TYR A 133 -0.64 -5.84 -9.87
CA TYR A 133 -1.24 -4.88 -8.96
C TYR A 133 -0.45 -3.57 -8.89
N ILE A 134 0.88 -3.65 -8.76
CA ILE A 134 1.77 -2.48 -8.81
C ILE A 134 1.63 -1.78 -10.15
N ALA A 135 1.61 -2.53 -11.26
CA ALA A 135 1.41 -1.95 -12.59
C ALA A 135 0.06 -1.21 -12.70
N LEU A 136 -1.01 -1.75 -12.12
CA LEU A 136 -2.33 -1.10 -12.09
C LEU A 136 -2.34 0.18 -11.24
N GLN A 137 -1.61 0.20 -10.12
CA GLN A 137 -1.46 1.42 -9.31
C GLN A 137 -0.70 2.51 -10.06
N LEU A 138 0.42 2.17 -10.72
CA LEU A 138 1.19 3.11 -11.53
C LEU A 138 0.36 3.68 -12.69
N LYS A 139 -0.45 2.84 -13.35
CA LYS A 139 -1.39 3.27 -14.40
C LYS A 139 -2.47 4.23 -13.87
N SER A 140 -2.97 3.99 -12.66
CA SER A 140 -3.94 4.89 -12.04
C SER A 140 -3.32 6.26 -11.76
N MET A 141 -2.04 6.28 -11.34
CA MET A 141 -1.30 7.50 -11.07
C MET A 141 -0.98 8.29 -12.35
N SER A 142 -0.61 7.62 -13.45
CA SER A 142 -0.42 8.30 -14.75
C SER A 142 -1.72 8.90 -15.29
N MET A 143 -2.84 8.19 -15.14
CA MET A 143 -4.16 8.72 -15.52
C MET A 143 -4.52 9.98 -14.73
N ALA A 144 -4.29 9.99 -13.42
CA ALA A 144 -4.49 11.17 -12.58
C ALA A 144 -3.62 12.35 -13.03
N TRP A 145 -2.35 12.10 -13.34
CA TRP A 145 -1.44 13.13 -13.84
C TRP A 145 -1.92 13.74 -15.16
N ARG A 146 -2.34 12.90 -16.11
CA ARG A 146 -2.90 13.35 -17.41
C ARG A 146 -4.15 14.21 -17.24
N LEU A 147 -5.02 13.91 -16.27
CA LEU A 147 -6.20 14.71 -15.97
C LEU A 147 -5.84 16.11 -15.43
N VAL A 148 -4.81 16.19 -14.59
CA VAL A 148 -4.33 17.46 -14.03
C VAL A 148 -3.58 18.30 -15.07
N THR A 149 -2.92 17.68 -16.05
CA THR A 149 -2.14 18.36 -17.11
C THR A 149 -2.90 18.60 -18.41
N ALA A 150 -4.16 18.14 -18.54
CA ALA A 150 -4.98 18.19 -19.76
C ALA A 150 -5.26 19.59 -20.35
N GLY A 151 -4.71 20.66 -19.79
CA GLY A 151 -4.77 22.03 -20.33
C GLY A 151 -3.42 22.74 -20.42
N THR A 152 -2.30 22.05 -20.22
CA THR A 152 -0.95 22.62 -20.28
C THR A 152 -0.07 21.80 -21.23
N PRO A 153 0.45 22.37 -22.35
CA PRO A 153 1.36 21.65 -23.22
C PRO A 153 2.71 21.52 -22.51
N PHE A 154 2.89 20.43 -21.76
CA PHE A 154 4.18 20.06 -21.21
C PHE A 154 4.93 19.21 -22.23
N ALA A 155 5.95 19.81 -22.85
CA ALA A 155 6.95 19.12 -23.66
C ALA A 155 7.98 18.41 -22.75
N GLY A 156 7.54 17.42 -21.99
CA GLY A 156 8.40 16.59 -21.13
C GLY A 156 7.87 15.17 -21.09
N SER A 157 8.73 14.17 -21.31
CA SER A 157 8.29 12.79 -21.49
C SER A 157 7.65 12.26 -20.20
N GLU A 158 6.35 11.94 -20.29
CA GLU A 158 5.54 11.33 -19.23
C GLU A 158 6.23 10.12 -18.59
N GLN A 159 7.01 9.40 -19.42
CA GLN A 159 7.83 8.26 -19.04
C GLN A 159 8.98 8.60 -18.09
N LEU A 160 9.65 9.76 -18.23
CA LEU A 160 10.75 10.16 -17.34
C LEU A 160 10.25 10.50 -15.94
N THR A 161 9.13 11.22 -15.82
CA THR A 161 8.56 11.57 -14.51
C THR A 161 8.09 10.33 -13.75
N VAL A 162 7.41 9.41 -14.43
CA VAL A 162 6.99 8.13 -13.83
C VAL A 162 8.20 7.29 -13.42
N SER A 163 9.26 7.28 -14.24
CA SER A 163 10.50 6.55 -13.93
C SER A 163 11.25 7.15 -12.73
N ILE A 164 11.33 8.48 -12.62
CA ILE A 164 11.98 9.16 -11.49
C ILE A 164 11.21 8.89 -10.19
N ILE A 165 9.88 8.92 -10.22
CA ILE A 165 9.04 8.61 -9.05
C ILE A 165 9.21 7.13 -8.66
N ALA A 166 9.22 6.22 -9.64
CA ALA A 166 9.44 4.79 -9.38
C ALA A 166 10.82 4.51 -8.77
N VAL A 167 11.89 5.16 -9.26
CA VAL A 167 13.25 5.03 -8.70
C VAL A 167 13.34 5.64 -7.31
N ALA A 168 12.72 6.80 -7.07
CA ALA A 168 12.69 7.43 -5.75
C ALA A 168 11.94 6.57 -4.72
N LEU A 169 10.83 5.93 -5.12
CA LEU A 169 10.09 4.99 -4.27
C LEU A 169 10.89 3.70 -4.03
N ALA A 170 11.56 3.16 -5.04
CA ALA A 170 12.40 1.97 -4.92
C ALA A 170 13.63 2.19 -4.03
N GLY A 171 14.19 3.41 -4.01
CA GLY A 171 15.26 3.78 -3.09
C GLY A 171 14.82 3.96 -1.63
N PHE A 172 13.50 4.02 -1.37
CA PHE A 172 12.92 4.22 -0.05
C PHE A 172 12.32 2.94 0.57
N THR A 173 12.16 1.87 -0.22
CA THR A 173 11.82 0.50 0.25
C THR A 173 13.05 -0.26 0.69
#